data_AF-A0A5A5T5C5-F1
#
_entry.id   AF-A0A5A5T5C5-F1
#
_cell.length_a   1.000
_cell.length_b   1.000
_cell.length_c   1.000
_cell.angle_alpha   90.00
_cell.angle_beta   90.00
_cell.angle_gamma   90.00
#
_symmetry.space_group_name_H-M   'P 1'
#
loop_
_entity.id
_entity.type
_entity.pdbx_description
1 polymer ?
#
loop_
_entity_poly.entity_id
_entity_poly.type
_entity_poly.pdbx_seq_one_letter_code
_entity_poly.pdbx_strand_id
1 'polypeptide(L)' 'MTQAELDNAYQAMQDTWYEFIQAGQRAVSVQELECLYGLYISSVEDYNRATASSPADEAQMKPS' A
#
# COMPACT_ATOMS: atom_id res chain seq x y z
N MET A 1 -1.86 -5.73 14.85
CA MET A 1 -2.60 -4.62 14.22
C MET A 1 -4.09 -4.82 14.38
N THR A 2 -4.86 -3.73 14.41
CA THR A 2 -6.32 -3.73 14.35
C THR A 2 -6.79 -3.67 12.89
N GLN A 3 -8.03 -4.09 12.62
CA GLN A 3 -8.61 -4.00 11.27
C GLN A 3 -8.60 -2.56 10.72
N ALA A 4 -8.81 -1.57 11.58
CA ALA A 4 -8.78 -0.17 11.21
C ALA A 4 -7.39 0.29 10.73
N GLU A 5 -6.31 -0.22 11.34
CA GLU A 5 -4.93 0.08 10.90
C GLU A 5 -4.64 -0.52 9.51
N LEU A 6 -5.18 -1.71 9.23
CA LEU A 6 -5.08 -2.37 7.94
C LEU A 6 -5.84 -1.61 6.85
N ASP A 7 -7.07 -1.20 7.14
CA ASP A 7 -7.92 -0.43 6.21
C ASP A 7 -7.30 0.95 5.91
N ASN A 8 -6.72 1.61 6.92
CA ASN A 8 -6.01 2.87 6.74
C ASN A 8 -4.75 2.70 5.86
N ALA A 9 -3.96 1.64 6.09
CA ALA A 9 -2.78 1.37 5.28
C ALA A 9 -3.15 1.05 3.82
N TYR A 10 -4.24 0.31 3.62
CA TYR A 10 -4.78 0.02 2.29
C TYR A 10 -5.25 1.30 1.58
N GLN A 11 -6.00 2.17 2.27
CA GLN A 11 -6.46 3.43 1.71
C GLN A 11 -5.30 4.34 1.32
N ALA A 12 -4.29 4.47 2.19
CA ALA A 12 -3.10 5.27 1.90
C ALA A 12 -2.37 4.78 0.63
N MET A 13 -2.21 3.46 0.49
CA MET A 13 -1.63 2.85 -0.72
C MET A 13 -2.44 3.19 -1.98
N GLN A 14 -3.78 3.13 -1.91
CA GLN A 14 -4.65 3.45 -3.04
C GLN A 14 -4.59 4.94 -3.42
N ASP A 15 -4.57 5.82 -2.43
CA ASP A 15 -4.52 7.27 -2.66
C ASP A 15 -3.21 7.67 -3.34
N THR A 16 -2.07 7.16 -2.86
CA THR A 16 -0.77 7.45 -3.47
C THR A 16 -0.64 6.88 -4.88
N TRP A 17 -1.22 5.71 -5.15
CA TRP A 17 -1.29 5.17 -6.51
C TRP A 17 -2.11 6.07 -7.44
N TYR A 18 -3.26 6.55 -6.98
CA TYR A 18 -4.10 7.44 -7.76
C TYR A 18 -3.41 8.77 -8.08
N GLU A 19 -2.71 9.35 -7.10
CA GLU A 19 -1.90 10.55 -7.31
C GLU A 19 -0.78 10.34 -8.33
N PHE A 20 -0.07 9.21 -8.26
CA PHE A 20 0.95 8.84 -9.24
C PHE A 20 0.38 8.78 -10.67
N ILE A 21 -0.76 8.11 -10.87
CA ILE A 21 -1.41 8.02 -12.17
C ILE A 21 -1.85 9.40 -12.69
N GLN A 22 -2.44 10.24 -11.83
CA GLN A 22 -2.82 11.60 -12.22
C GLN A 22 -1.61 12.46 -12.58
N ALA A 23 -0.52 12.37 -11.83
CA ALA A 23 0.71 13.10 -12.11
C ALA A 23 1.29 12.70 -13.49
N GLY A 24 1.29 11.41 -13.82
CA GLY A 24 1.70 10.91 -15.13
C GLY A 24 0.86 11.50 -16.27
N GLN A 25 -0.46 11.61 -16.07
CA GLN A 25 -1.36 12.21 -17.07
C GLN A 25 -1.16 13.72 -17.26
N ARG A 26 -0.69 14.42 -16.22
CA ARG A 26 -0.39 15.86 -16.26
C ARG A 26 0.99 16.18 -16.86
N ALA A 27 1.74 15.16 -17.31
CA ALA A 27 3.09 15.28 -17.84
C ALA A 27 4.04 16.02 -16.88
N VAL A 28 3.96 15.70 -15.58
CA VAL A 28 4.91 16.22 -14.57
C VAL A 28 6.33 15.73 -14.85
N SER A 29 7.31 16.28 -14.13
CA SER A 29 8.70 15.86 -14.28
C SER A 29 8.90 14.39 -13.89
N VAL A 30 9.88 13.73 -14.51
CA VAL A 30 10.26 12.35 -14.15
C VAL A 30 10.64 12.27 -12.66
N GLN A 31 11.34 13.28 -12.14
CA GLN A 31 11.73 13.33 -10.73
C GLN A 31 10.54 13.35 -9.77
N GLU A 32 9.45 14.02 -10.16
CA GLU A 32 8.21 14.04 -9.39
C GLU A 32 7.49 12.69 -9.44
N LEU A 33 7.49 12.02 -10.58
CA LEU A 33 6.99 10.64 -10.71
C LEU A 33 7.80 9.65 -9.87
N GLU A 34 9.12 9.75 -9.86
CA GLU A 34 10.00 8.92 -9.03
C GLU A 34 9.72 9.12 -7.54
N CYS A 35 9.49 10.37 -7.11
CA CYS A 35 9.11 10.68 -5.74
C CYS A 35 7.78 10.02 -5.35
N LEU A 36 6.74 10.20 -6.17
CA LEU A 36 5.41 9.60 -5.95
C LEU A 36 5.45 8.06 -5.97
N TYR A 37 6.27 7.48 -6.85
CA TYR A 37 6.48 6.04 -6.89
C TYR A 37 7.16 5.53 -5.61
N GLY A 38 8.18 6.24 -5.10
CA GLY A 38 8.82 5.91 -3.83
C GLY A 38 7.86 5.95 -2.64
N LEU A 39 6.96 6.94 -2.61
CA LEU A 39 5.88 7.02 -1.61
C LEU A 39 4.93 5.83 -1.72
N TYR A 40 4.51 5.47 -2.95
CA TYR A 40 3.65 4.32 -3.17
C TYR A 40 4.27 3.01 -2.67
N ILE A 41 5.56 2.77 -2.98
CA ILE A 41 6.27 1.58 -2.48
C ILE A 41 6.30 1.55 -0.95
N SER A 42 6.54 2.70 -0.31
CA SER A 42 6.51 2.80 1.16
C SER A 42 5.13 2.42 1.73
N SER A 43 4.04 2.91 1.12
CA SER A 43 2.68 2.53 1.52
C SER A 43 2.35 1.06 1.30
N VAL A 44 2.87 0.45 0.22
CA VAL A 44 2.75 -1.00 -0.02
C VAL A 44 3.48 -1.79 1.06
N GLU A 45 4.68 -1.37 1.47
CA GLU A 45 5.45 -2.03 2.54
C GLU A 45 4.74 -1.94 3.88
N ASP A 46 4.13 -0.79 4.20
CA ASP A 46 3.35 -0.61 5.42
C ASP A 46 2.10 -1.49 5.43
N TYR A 47 1.37 -1.57 4.31
CA TYR A 47 0.25 -2.50 4.16
C TYR A 47 0.70 -3.97 4.28
N ASN A 48 1.82 -4.36 3.67
CA ASN A 48 2.35 -5.72 3.78
C ASN A 48 2.79 -6.08 5.20
N ARG A 49 3.37 -5.12 5.92
CA ARG A 49 3.72 -5.29 7.35
C ARG A 49 2.45 -5.43 8.20
N ALA A 50 1.43 -4.65 7.86
CA ALA A 50 0.13 -4.69 8.50
C ALA A 50 -0.56 -6.05 8.36
N THR A 51 -0.60 -6.59 7.14
CA THR A 51 -1.18 -7.88 6.82
C THR A 51 -0.39 -9.03 7.46
N ALA A 52 0.94 -9.00 7.40
CA ALA A 52 1.80 -10.01 8.02
C ALA A 52 1.69 -10.04 9.56
N SER A 53 1.29 -8.91 10.17
CA SER A 53 1.08 -8.80 11.62
C SER A 53 -0.37 -9.06 12.03
N SER A 54 -1.24 -9.43 11.09
CA SER A 54 -2.63 -9.81 11.34
C SER A 54 -2.70 -11.33 11.55
N PRO A 55 -3.26 -11.82 12.66
CA PRO A 55 -3.30 -13.26 12.99
C PRO A 55 -4.28 -14.09 12.11
N ALA A 56 -4.64 -13.61 10.92
CA ALA A 56 -5.58 -14.27 10.03
C ALA A 56 -5.00 -15.51 9.31
N ASP A 57 -3.68 -15.73 9.36
CA ASP A 57 -3.01 -16.85 8.69
C ASP A 57 -2.85 -18.12 9.56
N GLU A 58 -3.31 -18.13 10.82
CA GLU A 58 -3.36 -19.38 11.62
C GLU A 58 -4.63 -20.22 11.38
N ALA A 59 -5.63 -19.70 10.65
CA ALA A 59 -6.91 -20.40 10.46
C ALA A 59 -7.02 -21.25 9.19
N GLN A 60 -6.04 -21.22 8.27
CA GLN A 60 -6.08 -21.98 7.01
C GLN A 60 -5.01 -23.08 6.85
N MET A 61 -4.08 -23.25 7.79
CA MET A 61 -3.24 -24.45 7.87
C MET A 61 -3.90 -25.52 8.76
N LYS A 62 -5.01 -26.11 8.30
CA LYS A 62 -5.41 -27.45 8.77
C LYS A 62 -4.95 -28.46 7.72
N PRO A 63 -4.08 -29.43 8.06
CA PRO A 63 -3.74 -30.50 7.14
C PRO A 63 -4.99 -31.38 6.94
N SER A 64 -5.34 -31.62 5.67
CA SER A 64 -6.28 -32.67 5.25
C SER A 64 -5.72 -34.06 5.56
#